data_AF-A0A7S0WHS1-F1
#
_entry.id   AF-A0A7S0WHS1-F1
#
_cell.length_a   1.000
_cell.length_b   1.000
_cell.length_c   1.000
_cell.angle_alpha   90.00
_cell.angle_beta   90.00
_cell.angle_gamma   90.00
#
_symmetry.space_group_name_H-M   'P 1'
#
loop_
_entity.id
_entity.type
_entity.pdbx_description
1 polymer ?
#
loop_
_entity_poly.entity_id
_entity_poly.type
_entity_poly.pdbx_seq_one_letter_code
_entity_poly.pdbx_strand_id
1 'polypeptide(L)'
;ARVGQLVCKHGSLATPATLVYTRRGGPLCMTPDLLAKMQPTCGVQIDVLQFLAGPDPATLSSFGKGAHAYLALPEGTTLVATNRDPTMYEYGARPNTEAGVYATIHAGGVVASVEKYMSAVAALQPDLYVTLCDEITLPDAKPKRNTTSVTRTLKWLEGCLAAHSAQGVPPHTGALAAVAGAGSAEERARAAIEWRGGGGG
;
A
#
# COMPACT_ATOMS: atom_id res chain seq x y z
N ALA A 1 -18.30 -11.53 13.84
CA ALA A 1 -16.99 -10.81 13.93
C ALA A 1 -15.87 -11.84 13.93
N ARG A 2 -14.70 -11.52 13.39
CA ARG A 2 -13.53 -12.41 13.40
C ARG A 2 -12.55 -11.89 14.44
N VAL A 3 -12.08 -12.78 15.31
CA VAL A 3 -11.05 -12.49 16.31
C VAL A 3 -9.87 -13.40 16.03
N GLY A 4 -8.67 -12.85 16.05
CA GLY A 4 -7.45 -13.59 15.75
C GLY A 4 -6.24 -12.67 15.70
N GLN A 5 -5.11 -13.18 15.22
CA GLN A 5 -3.87 -12.45 15.14
C GLN A 5 -3.21 -12.68 13.78
N LEU A 6 -2.73 -11.61 13.16
CA LEU A 6 -1.88 -11.67 11.98
C LEU A 6 -0.42 -11.58 12.43
N VAL A 7 0.37 -12.61 12.15
CA VAL A 7 1.78 -12.68 12.53
C VAL A 7 2.63 -12.28 11.32
N CYS A 8 3.47 -11.28 11.51
CA CYS A 8 4.41 -10.76 10.52
C CYS A 8 5.84 -10.95 11.03
N LYS A 9 6.85 -10.64 10.19
CA LYS A 9 8.26 -10.78 10.58
C LYS A 9 8.63 -9.91 11.78
N HIS A 10 8.22 -8.64 11.77
CA HIS A 10 8.67 -7.68 12.79
C HIS A 10 7.68 -7.51 13.96
N GLY A 11 6.49 -8.12 13.89
CA GLY A 11 5.45 -7.88 14.88
C GLY A 11 4.18 -8.70 14.62
N SER A 12 3.14 -8.41 15.39
CA SER A 12 1.85 -9.07 15.24
C SER A 12 0.69 -8.11 15.45
N LEU A 13 -0.39 -8.29 14.70
CA LEU A 13 -1.60 -7.47 14.78
C LEU A 13 -2.77 -8.31 15.27
N ALA A 14 -3.33 -8.00 16.44
CA ALA A 14 -4.62 -8.54 16.84
C ALA A 14 -5.71 -8.05 15.86
N THR A 15 -6.75 -8.85 15.62
CA THR A 15 -7.87 -8.46 14.75
C THR A 15 -9.17 -8.52 15.55
N PRO A 16 -10.01 -7.47 15.50
CA PRO A 16 -9.81 -6.20 14.79
C PRO A 16 -8.69 -5.32 15.40
N ALA A 17 -7.96 -4.61 14.55
CA ALA A 17 -6.96 -3.61 14.95
C ALA A 17 -7.11 -2.32 14.13
N THR A 18 -6.57 -1.25 14.71
CA THR A 18 -6.30 0.02 14.04
C THR A 18 -4.80 0.20 13.89
N LEU A 19 -4.37 0.83 12.79
CA LEU A 19 -2.97 1.16 12.55
C LEU A 19 -2.73 2.62 12.89
N VAL A 20 -1.55 2.94 13.44
CA VAL A 20 -1.15 4.35 13.59
C VAL A 20 -0.88 4.93 12.22
N TYR A 21 -1.66 5.95 11.87
CA TYR A 21 -1.53 6.66 10.61
C TYR A 21 -0.23 7.45 10.57
N THR A 22 0.53 7.28 9.48
CA THR A 22 1.65 8.15 9.12
C THR A 22 1.73 8.26 7.60
N ARG A 23 2.31 9.35 7.10
CA ARG A 23 2.63 9.43 5.66
C ARG A 23 3.92 8.71 5.33
N ARG A 24 4.94 8.91 6.17
CA ARG A 24 6.33 8.48 5.94
C ARG A 24 7.00 7.92 7.20
N GLY A 25 6.26 7.24 8.07
CA GLY A 25 6.80 6.52 9.24
C GLY A 25 6.80 7.28 10.54
N GLY A 26 6.93 8.60 10.51
CA GLY A 26 6.82 9.45 11.69
C GLY A 26 5.38 9.91 11.90
N PRO A 27 4.70 9.52 12.99
CA PRO A 27 3.44 10.15 13.36
C PRO A 27 3.65 11.63 13.64
N LEU A 28 2.65 12.46 13.34
CA LEU A 28 2.75 13.91 13.54
C LEU A 28 3.08 14.21 15.01
N CYS A 29 4.13 15.01 15.21
CA CYS A 29 4.57 15.47 16.53
C CYS A 29 4.98 14.36 17.51
N MET A 30 5.27 13.15 17.05
CA MET A 30 5.75 12.05 17.91
C MET A 30 7.09 11.52 17.43
N THR A 31 8.06 11.48 18.35
CA THR A 31 9.33 10.80 18.14
C THR A 31 9.16 9.28 18.32
N PRO A 32 10.07 8.46 17.78
CA PRO A 32 9.99 7.00 17.92
C PRO A 32 9.94 6.51 19.37
N ASP A 33 10.60 7.18 20.31
CA ASP A 33 10.56 6.84 21.74
C ASP A 33 9.20 7.12 22.39
N LEU A 34 8.47 8.14 21.90
CA LEU A 34 7.10 8.40 22.31
C LEU A 34 6.13 7.38 21.68
N LEU A 35 6.34 7.03 20.41
CA LEU A 35 5.58 5.98 19.73
C LEU A 35 5.71 4.64 20.46
N ALA A 36 6.92 4.28 20.93
CA ALA A 36 7.15 3.06 21.70
C ALA A 36 6.39 3.02 23.04
N LYS A 37 6.07 4.18 23.62
CA LYS A 37 5.29 4.30 24.87
C LYS A 37 3.79 4.25 24.64
N MET A 38 3.32 4.45 23.41
CA MET A 38 1.92 4.30 23.09
C MET A 38 1.57 2.80 23.13
N GLN A 39 0.84 2.38 24.15
CA GLN A 39 0.25 1.04 24.20
C GLN A 39 -1.27 1.12 23.99
N PRO A 40 -1.87 0.20 23.23
CA PRO A 40 -1.24 -0.83 22.39
C PRO A 40 -0.96 -0.30 20.98
N THR A 41 0.30 -0.03 20.63
CA THR A 41 0.68 0.25 19.23
C THR A 41 1.32 -0.98 18.62
N CYS A 42 0.52 -1.79 17.93
CA CYS A 42 1.01 -3.02 17.30
C CYS A 42 1.32 -2.84 15.81
N GLY A 43 0.99 -1.69 15.21
CA GLY A 43 1.37 -1.41 13.84
C GLY A 43 1.19 0.02 13.38
N VAL A 44 1.92 0.33 12.31
CA VAL A 44 2.03 1.65 11.68
C VAL A 44 1.69 1.51 10.20
N GLN A 45 0.99 2.51 9.67
CA GLN A 45 0.76 2.64 8.23
C GLN A 45 1.69 3.70 7.62
N ILE A 46 2.22 3.43 6.43
CA ILE A 46 2.95 4.39 5.58
C ILE A 46 2.36 4.42 4.17
N ASP A 47 2.50 5.53 3.43
CA ASP A 47 2.12 5.61 2.02
C ASP A 47 3.35 5.39 1.13
N VAL A 48 3.35 4.30 0.35
CA VAL A 48 4.47 3.94 -0.54
C VAL A 48 4.77 5.06 -1.53
N LEU A 49 3.75 5.78 -2.02
CA LEU A 49 3.93 6.80 -3.05
C LEU A 49 4.79 7.97 -2.54
N GLN A 50 4.77 8.24 -1.22
CA GLN A 50 5.60 9.28 -0.62
C GLN A 50 7.11 8.97 -0.65
N PHE A 51 7.51 7.77 -1.04
CA PHE A 51 8.90 7.33 -1.16
C PHE A 51 9.39 7.24 -2.62
N LEU A 52 8.71 7.90 -3.56
CA LEU A 52 9.11 7.92 -4.98
C LEU A 52 10.13 9.02 -5.33
N ALA A 53 10.34 10.02 -4.47
CA ALA A 53 11.19 11.18 -4.76
C ALA A 53 12.24 11.49 -3.68
N GLY A 54 11.89 11.42 -2.39
CA GLY A 54 12.77 11.88 -1.31
C GLY A 54 12.40 11.35 0.08
N PRO A 55 13.06 10.29 0.59
CA PRO A 55 14.05 9.47 -0.11
C PRO A 55 13.38 8.70 -1.25
N ASP A 56 14.11 8.52 -2.35
CA ASP A 56 13.64 7.71 -3.48
C ASP A 56 14.02 6.22 -3.27
N PRO A 57 13.49 5.31 -4.11
CA PRO A 57 13.75 3.87 -3.96
C PRO A 57 15.24 3.51 -4.11
N ALA A 58 15.99 4.27 -4.92
CA ALA A 58 17.43 4.04 -5.10
C ALA A 58 18.19 4.32 -3.80
N THR A 59 17.91 5.47 -3.17
CA THR A 59 18.50 5.86 -1.88
C THR A 59 18.18 4.85 -0.78
N LEU A 60 16.92 4.41 -0.69
CA LEU A 60 16.51 3.38 0.28
C LEU A 60 17.16 2.02 0.01
N SER A 61 17.30 1.64 -1.26
CA SER A 61 18.00 0.41 -1.65
C SER A 61 19.48 0.46 -1.29
N SER A 62 20.15 1.62 -1.48
CA SER A 62 21.52 1.82 -1.03
C SER A 62 21.67 1.76 0.49
N PHE A 63 20.67 2.19 1.25
CA PHE A 63 20.65 2.02 2.71
C PHE A 63 20.51 0.55 3.13
N GLY A 64 19.74 -0.25 2.37
CA GLY A 64 19.76 -1.72 2.41
C GLY A 64 19.16 -2.39 3.64
N LYS A 65 18.64 -1.65 4.62
CA LYS A 65 18.06 -2.20 5.86
C LYS A 65 16.53 -2.08 5.97
N GLY A 66 15.87 -1.61 4.90
CA GLY A 66 14.42 -1.46 4.84
C GLY A 66 13.86 -0.31 5.70
N ALA A 67 12.55 -0.17 5.67
CA ALA A 67 11.80 0.93 6.26
C ALA A 67 11.79 0.89 7.79
N HIS A 68 11.71 -0.28 8.43
CA HIS A 68 11.77 -0.37 9.90
C HIS A 68 13.03 0.28 10.46
N ALA A 69 14.20 -0.03 9.87
CA ALA A 69 15.46 0.55 10.29
C ALA A 69 15.58 2.04 9.87
N TYR A 70 15.13 2.38 8.65
CA TYR A 70 15.22 3.75 8.15
C TYR A 70 14.36 4.74 8.96
N LEU A 71 13.19 4.29 9.42
CA LEU A 71 12.21 5.07 10.16
C LEU A 71 12.38 4.93 11.68
N ALA A 72 13.37 4.14 12.12
CA ALA A 72 13.62 3.80 13.53
C ALA A 72 12.35 3.31 14.25
N LEU A 73 11.57 2.44 13.61
CA LEU A 73 10.34 1.91 14.21
C LEU A 73 10.66 1.06 15.45
N PRO A 74 9.84 1.14 16.51
CA PRO A 74 10.01 0.30 17.68
C PRO A 74 9.96 -1.20 17.33
N GLU A 75 10.74 -2.01 18.04
CA GLU A 75 10.68 -3.47 17.92
C GLU A 75 9.27 -3.99 18.21
N GLY A 76 8.82 -5.00 17.48
CA GLY A 76 7.45 -5.53 17.59
C GLY A 76 6.40 -4.78 16.77
N THR A 77 6.78 -3.72 16.04
CA THR A 77 5.84 -2.93 15.22
C THR A 77 5.65 -3.55 13.83
N THR A 78 4.41 -3.92 13.50
CA THR A 78 4.05 -4.31 12.14
C THR A 78 3.93 -3.08 11.23
N LEU A 79 4.63 -3.08 10.10
CA LEU A 79 4.57 -2.02 9.10
C LEU A 79 3.67 -2.39 7.93
N VAL A 80 2.62 -1.60 7.71
CA VAL A 80 1.69 -1.76 6.58
C VAL A 80 1.87 -0.60 5.60
N ALA A 81 2.31 -0.90 4.40
CA ALA A 81 2.53 0.09 3.35
C ALA A 81 1.31 0.16 2.42
N THR A 82 0.58 1.27 2.45
CA THR A 82 -0.59 1.48 1.60
C THR A 82 -0.20 2.07 0.25
N ASN A 83 -1.07 1.87 -0.74
CA ASN A 83 -0.96 2.42 -2.09
C ASN A 83 -1.38 3.89 -2.19
N ARG A 84 -1.92 4.47 -1.11
CA ARG A 84 -2.43 5.85 -1.00
C ARG A 84 -2.40 6.36 0.43
N ASP A 85 -2.39 7.68 0.59
CA ASP A 85 -2.66 8.37 1.84
C ASP A 85 -4.19 8.48 2.08
N PRO A 86 -4.75 7.83 3.12
CA PRO A 86 -6.20 7.88 3.40
C PRO A 86 -6.72 9.27 3.80
N THR A 87 -5.85 10.21 4.13
CA THR A 87 -6.24 11.60 4.47
C THR A 87 -6.29 12.52 3.26
N MET A 88 -5.71 12.08 2.13
CA MET A 88 -5.60 12.87 0.91
C MET A 88 -6.40 12.18 -0.19
N TYR A 89 -7.60 12.70 -0.44
CA TYR A 89 -8.32 12.41 -1.68
C TYR A 89 -8.35 13.67 -2.54
N GLU A 90 -7.59 13.66 -3.63
CA GLU A 90 -7.42 14.84 -4.47
C GLU A 90 -8.59 15.00 -5.44
N TYR A 91 -9.60 15.76 -5.02
CA TYR A 91 -10.66 16.19 -5.92
C TYR A 91 -10.08 17.06 -7.05
N GLY A 92 -10.39 16.71 -8.30
CA GLY A 92 -9.90 17.44 -9.49
C GLY A 92 -8.45 17.11 -9.88
N ALA A 93 -7.83 16.10 -9.26
CA ALA A 93 -6.54 15.57 -9.72
C ALA A 93 -6.63 14.93 -11.11
N ARG A 94 -5.46 14.70 -11.72
CA ARG A 94 -5.40 13.99 -12.99
C ARG A 94 -5.95 12.57 -12.81
N PRO A 95 -6.76 12.08 -13.75
CA PRO A 95 -7.31 10.74 -13.65
C PRO A 95 -6.19 9.71 -13.77
N ASN A 96 -6.37 8.58 -13.09
CA ASN A 96 -5.58 7.39 -13.34
C ASN A 96 -5.73 6.94 -14.79
N THR A 97 -4.66 6.40 -15.37
CA THR A 97 -4.63 5.92 -16.76
C THR A 97 -3.99 4.54 -16.83
N GLU A 98 -3.94 3.90 -17.99
CA GLU A 98 -3.22 2.62 -18.15
C GLU A 98 -1.73 2.72 -17.75
N ALA A 99 -1.13 3.91 -17.84
CA ALA A 99 0.27 4.14 -17.49
C ALA A 99 0.53 4.07 -15.97
N GLY A 100 -0.51 4.24 -15.14
CA GLY A 100 -0.37 4.17 -13.69
C GLY A 100 -1.34 5.05 -12.92
N VAL A 101 -1.09 5.10 -11.62
CA VAL A 101 -1.83 5.88 -10.63
C VAL A 101 -1.25 7.28 -10.53
N TYR A 102 -2.08 8.32 -10.63
CA TYR A 102 -1.63 9.69 -10.38
C TYR A 102 -1.76 10.05 -8.90
N ALA A 103 -0.72 10.62 -8.29
CA ALA A 103 -0.71 11.04 -6.90
C ALA A 103 -0.01 12.36 -6.72
N THR A 104 -0.45 13.19 -5.78
CA THR A 104 0.35 14.28 -5.23
C THR A 104 1.12 13.76 -4.04
N ILE A 105 2.45 13.79 -4.18
CA ILE A 105 3.39 13.47 -3.11
C ILE A 105 4.00 14.76 -2.60
N HIS A 106 4.82 14.69 -1.54
CA HIS A 106 5.52 15.86 -1.01
C HIS A 106 6.34 16.66 -2.04
N ALA A 107 6.76 16.04 -3.15
CA ALA A 107 7.49 16.66 -4.26
C ALA A 107 6.59 17.14 -5.43
N GLY A 108 5.26 17.07 -5.28
CA GLY A 108 4.28 17.43 -6.32
C GLY A 108 3.62 16.22 -6.98
N GLY A 109 2.97 16.44 -8.12
CA GLY A 109 2.21 15.41 -8.84
C GLY A 109 3.11 14.40 -9.57
N VAL A 110 2.87 13.11 -9.36
CA VAL A 110 3.58 11.98 -9.96
C VAL A 110 2.62 10.95 -10.56
N VAL A 111 3.05 10.26 -11.62
CA VAL A 111 2.39 9.05 -12.12
C VAL A 111 3.23 7.84 -11.72
N ALA A 112 2.65 6.98 -10.89
CA ALA A 112 3.24 5.74 -10.40
C ALA A 112 2.78 4.56 -11.27
N SER A 113 3.69 4.05 -12.10
CA SER A 113 3.53 2.76 -12.76
C SER A 113 3.73 1.62 -11.75
N VAL A 114 3.33 0.39 -12.12
CA VAL A 114 3.60 -0.82 -11.32
C VAL A 114 5.09 -0.95 -11.00
N GLU A 115 5.97 -0.72 -11.98
CA GLU A 115 7.41 -0.82 -11.81
C GLU A 115 7.95 0.19 -10.78
N LYS A 116 7.56 1.46 -10.90
CA LYS A 116 7.98 2.51 -9.95
C LYS A 116 7.44 2.26 -8.54
N TYR A 117 6.20 1.77 -8.46
CA TYR A 117 5.59 1.43 -7.19
C TYR A 117 6.32 0.26 -6.52
N MET A 118 6.55 -0.83 -7.26
CA MET A 118 7.16 -2.03 -6.74
C MET A 118 8.64 -1.87 -6.43
N SER A 119 9.36 -0.97 -7.11
CA SER A 119 10.73 -0.61 -6.72
C SER A 119 10.75 0.07 -5.34
N ALA A 120 9.78 0.94 -5.05
CA ALA A 120 9.62 1.52 -3.71
C ALA A 120 9.26 0.46 -2.67
N VAL A 121 8.33 -0.45 -2.97
CA VAL A 121 7.98 -1.57 -2.06
C VAL A 121 9.21 -2.45 -1.77
N ALA A 122 9.98 -2.82 -2.79
CA ALA A 122 11.18 -3.63 -2.63
C ALA A 122 12.26 -2.94 -1.79
N ALA A 123 12.43 -1.62 -1.95
CA ALA A 123 13.37 -0.84 -1.15
C ALA A 123 12.89 -0.65 0.31
N LEU A 124 11.59 -0.48 0.51
CA LEU A 124 10.97 -0.31 1.83
C LEU A 124 10.90 -1.61 2.63
N GLN A 125 10.73 -2.77 1.98
CA GLN A 125 10.64 -4.07 2.65
C GLN A 125 9.61 -4.10 3.81
N PRO A 126 8.35 -3.66 3.60
CA PRO A 126 7.37 -3.65 4.68
C PRO A 126 6.94 -5.08 5.08
N ASP A 127 6.26 -5.23 6.22
CA ASP A 127 5.65 -6.51 6.57
C ASP A 127 4.48 -6.85 5.63
N LEU A 128 3.67 -5.83 5.30
CA LEU A 128 2.54 -5.94 4.39
C LEU A 128 2.52 -4.74 3.46
N TYR A 129 2.10 -4.92 2.22
CA TYR A 129 1.78 -3.80 1.32
C TYR A 129 0.46 -4.01 0.61
N VAL A 130 -0.22 -2.92 0.28
CA VAL A 130 -1.43 -2.94 -0.55
C VAL A 130 -1.03 -2.81 -2.01
N THR A 131 -1.62 -3.58 -2.92
CA THR A 131 -1.32 -3.44 -4.35
C THR A 131 -1.89 -2.15 -4.92
N LEU A 132 -1.34 -1.67 -6.04
CA LEU A 132 -1.91 -0.50 -6.73
C LEU A 132 -3.40 -0.72 -7.05
N CYS A 133 -4.18 0.35 -6.88
CA CYS A 133 -5.62 0.33 -7.06
C CYS A 133 -6.06 1.59 -7.81
N ASP A 134 -7.01 1.41 -8.71
CA ASP A 134 -7.68 2.52 -9.38
C ASP A 134 -8.87 3.00 -8.54
N GLU A 135 -8.58 3.70 -7.44
CA GLU A 135 -9.60 4.22 -6.52
C GLU A 135 -10.49 5.29 -7.16
N ILE A 136 -11.79 5.18 -6.91
CA ILE A 136 -12.82 6.07 -7.42
C ILE A 136 -13.77 6.44 -6.29
N THR A 137 -14.14 7.72 -6.19
CA THR A 137 -15.16 8.17 -5.24
C THR A 137 -16.56 7.93 -5.77
N LEU A 138 -17.54 7.92 -4.85
CA LEU A 138 -18.95 7.72 -5.19
C LEU A 138 -19.49 8.70 -6.25
N PRO A 139 -19.14 10.00 -6.28
CA PRO A 139 -19.58 10.91 -7.33
C PRO A 139 -19.08 10.51 -8.74
N ASP A 140 -17.89 9.92 -8.83
CA ASP A 140 -17.28 9.50 -10.11
C ASP A 140 -17.63 8.06 -10.52
N ALA A 141 -18.32 7.32 -9.65
CA ALA A 141 -18.62 5.88 -9.77
C ALA A 141 -19.74 5.54 -10.77
N LYS A 142 -19.70 6.12 -11.98
CA LYS A 142 -20.60 5.77 -13.09
C LYS A 142 -20.29 4.34 -13.58
N PRO A 143 -21.27 3.61 -14.16
CA PRO A 143 -21.08 2.19 -14.55
C PRO A 143 -19.80 1.93 -15.34
N LYS A 144 -19.55 2.67 -16.43
CA LYS A 144 -18.32 2.55 -17.25
C LYS A 144 -17.04 2.78 -16.43
N ARG A 145 -17.08 3.70 -15.47
CA ARG A 145 -15.92 4.05 -14.65
C ARG A 145 -15.61 2.97 -13.62
N ASN A 146 -16.63 2.35 -13.04
CA ASN A 146 -16.50 1.21 -12.13
C ASN A 146 -15.84 0.03 -12.84
N THR A 147 -16.34 -0.35 -14.03
CA THR A 147 -15.74 -1.43 -14.82
C THR A 147 -14.28 -1.15 -15.14
N THR A 148 -13.97 0.08 -15.59
CA THR A 148 -12.59 0.49 -15.91
C THR A 148 -11.68 0.43 -14.68
N SER A 149 -12.19 0.84 -13.50
CA SER A 149 -11.45 0.83 -12.24
C SER A 149 -11.09 -0.59 -11.82
N VAL A 150 -12.04 -1.52 -11.89
CA VAL A 150 -11.78 -2.92 -11.56
C VAL A 150 -10.82 -3.57 -12.56
N THR A 151 -11.02 -3.37 -13.86
CA THR A 151 -10.12 -3.93 -14.90
C THR A 151 -8.67 -3.47 -14.73
N ARG A 152 -8.45 -2.17 -14.45
CA ARG A 152 -7.09 -1.66 -14.18
C ARG A 152 -6.51 -2.20 -12.89
N THR A 153 -7.32 -2.26 -11.83
CA THR A 153 -6.87 -2.77 -10.52
C THR A 153 -6.43 -4.23 -10.64
N LEU A 154 -7.17 -5.08 -11.36
CA LEU A 154 -6.80 -6.48 -11.60
C LEU A 154 -5.50 -6.59 -12.42
N LYS A 155 -5.38 -5.81 -13.50
CA LYS A 155 -4.15 -5.75 -14.32
C LYS A 155 -2.93 -5.30 -13.52
N TRP A 156 -3.09 -4.29 -12.65
CA TRP A 156 -1.99 -3.83 -11.80
C TRP A 156 -1.67 -4.79 -10.67
N LEU A 157 -2.66 -5.52 -10.15
CA LEU A 157 -2.46 -6.59 -9.18
C LEU A 157 -1.59 -7.70 -9.77
N GLU A 158 -1.90 -8.18 -10.98
CA GLU A 158 -1.05 -9.15 -11.70
C GLU A 158 0.38 -8.63 -11.88
N GLY A 159 0.53 -7.38 -12.32
CA GLY A 159 1.84 -6.73 -12.45
C GLY A 159 2.59 -6.62 -11.12
N CYS A 160 1.89 -6.26 -10.03
CA CYS A 160 2.49 -6.17 -8.70
C CYS A 160 2.93 -7.54 -8.19
N LEU A 161 2.17 -8.61 -8.44
CA LEU A 161 2.53 -9.97 -8.03
C LEU A 161 3.69 -10.53 -8.86
N ALA A 162 3.71 -10.27 -10.18
CA ALA A 162 4.84 -10.64 -11.03
C ALA A 162 6.12 -9.93 -10.58
N ALA A 163 6.03 -8.62 -10.30
CA ALA A 163 7.14 -7.85 -9.76
C ALA A 163 7.53 -8.28 -8.34
N HIS A 164 6.59 -8.70 -7.50
CA HIS A 164 6.88 -9.22 -6.16
C HIS A 164 7.83 -10.41 -6.24
N SER A 165 7.55 -11.35 -7.14
CA SER A 165 8.38 -12.53 -7.36
C SER A 165 9.72 -12.21 -8.04
N ALA A 166 9.81 -11.13 -8.82
CA ALA A 166 10.98 -10.81 -9.65
C ALA A 166 11.91 -9.72 -9.08
N GLN A 167 11.40 -8.74 -8.33
CA GLN A 167 12.10 -7.50 -7.97
C GLN A 167 12.75 -7.53 -6.57
N GLY A 168 13.14 -8.70 -6.07
CA GLY A 168 13.85 -8.82 -4.80
C GLY A 168 13.04 -8.37 -3.58
N VAL A 169 11.70 -8.32 -3.69
CA VAL A 169 10.83 -8.12 -2.53
C VAL A 169 11.09 -9.28 -1.55
N PRO A 170 11.37 -9.01 -0.27
CA PRO A 170 11.69 -10.09 0.65
C PRO A 170 10.53 -11.09 0.81
N PRO A 171 10.81 -12.41 0.96
CA PRO A 171 9.78 -13.44 1.07
C PRO A 171 8.81 -13.28 2.26
N HIS A 172 9.15 -12.43 3.24
CA HIS A 172 8.33 -12.17 4.41
C HIS A 172 7.31 -11.05 4.21
N THR A 173 7.44 -10.26 3.13
CA THR A 173 6.51 -9.18 2.81
C THR A 173 5.23 -9.79 2.24
N GLY A 174 4.09 -9.56 2.87
CA GLY A 174 2.79 -10.00 2.37
C GLY A 174 2.14 -8.97 1.43
N ALA A 175 1.49 -9.44 0.37
CA ALA A 175 0.69 -8.60 -0.52
C ALA A 175 -0.79 -8.62 -0.10
N LEU A 176 -1.41 -7.46 -0.01
CA LEU A 176 -2.84 -7.27 0.20
C LEU A 176 -3.47 -6.73 -1.09
N ALA A 177 -4.28 -7.54 -1.75
CA ALA A 177 -4.98 -7.13 -2.96
C ALA A 177 -6.07 -6.09 -2.63
N ALA A 178 -6.03 -4.95 -3.31
CA ALA A 178 -7.06 -3.93 -3.19
C ALA A 178 -8.34 -4.33 -3.95
N VAL A 179 -9.51 -4.07 -3.36
CA VAL A 179 -10.82 -4.37 -3.97
C VAL A 179 -11.45 -3.09 -4.47
N ALA A 180 -11.53 -2.95 -5.79
CA ALA A 180 -12.16 -1.83 -6.48
C ALA A 180 -13.68 -2.04 -6.70
N GLY A 181 -14.32 -1.13 -7.45
CA GLY A 181 -15.74 -1.23 -7.85
C GLY A 181 -16.69 -0.22 -7.20
N ALA A 182 -16.20 0.61 -6.26
CA ALA A 182 -16.95 1.66 -5.56
C ALA A 182 -18.35 1.21 -5.09
N GLY A 183 -19.40 1.89 -5.55
CA GLY A 183 -20.78 1.61 -5.18
C GLY A 183 -21.44 0.45 -5.94
N SER A 184 -20.78 -0.14 -6.94
CA SER A 184 -21.35 -1.24 -7.73
C SER A 184 -21.10 -2.59 -7.04
N ALA A 185 -22.16 -3.22 -6.53
CA ALA A 185 -22.07 -4.54 -5.91
C ALA A 185 -21.54 -5.61 -6.88
N GLU A 186 -21.94 -5.55 -8.15
CA GLU A 186 -21.49 -6.47 -9.20
C GLU A 186 -19.98 -6.33 -9.46
N GLU A 187 -19.48 -5.10 -9.63
CA GLU A 187 -18.06 -4.86 -9.89
C GLU A 187 -17.20 -5.17 -8.67
N ARG A 188 -17.70 -4.94 -7.45
CA ARG A 188 -17.02 -5.38 -6.22
C ARG A 188 -16.93 -6.90 -6.11
N ALA A 189 -18.01 -7.60 -6.46
CA ALA A 189 -18.02 -9.07 -6.48
C ALA A 189 -17.04 -9.59 -7.53
N ARG A 190 -17.01 -8.99 -8.73
CA ARG A 190 -16.04 -9.30 -9.77
C ARG A 190 -14.61 -9.10 -9.30
N ALA A 191 -14.28 -7.94 -8.71
CA ALA A 191 -12.95 -7.66 -8.17
C ALA A 191 -12.52 -8.70 -7.10
N ALA A 192 -13.45 -9.17 -6.27
CA ALA A 192 -13.15 -10.16 -5.22
C ALA A 192 -13.06 -11.61 -5.73
N ILE A 193 -13.83 -11.98 -6.76
CA ILE A 193 -13.93 -13.36 -7.26
C ILE A 193 -12.94 -13.62 -8.40
N GLU A 194 -12.77 -12.68 -9.32
CA GLU A 194 -11.92 -12.83 -10.51
C GLU A 194 -10.45 -13.01 -10.09
N TRP A 195 -10.06 -12.45 -8.95
CA TRP A 195 -8.76 -12.71 -8.34
C TRP A 195 -8.66 -14.04 -7.57
N ARG A 196 -9.52 -15.04 -7.82
CA ARG A 196 -9.30 -16.40 -7.28
C ARG A 196 -8.09 -17.03 -7.96
N GLY A 197 -6.89 -16.61 -7.52
CA GLY A 197 -5.56 -17.17 -7.71
C GLY A 197 -5.28 -17.85 -9.04
N GLY A 198 -4.23 -17.40 -9.73
CA GLY A 198 -3.47 -18.30 -10.61
C GLY A 198 -2.93 -19.49 -9.82
N GLY A 199 -3.79 -20.46 -9.54
CA GLY A 199 -3.47 -21.81 -9.13
C GLY A 199 -3.46 -22.66 -10.39
N GLY A 200 -2.29 -22.73 -11.02
CA GLY A 200 -1.99 -23.63 -12.12
C GLY A 200 -0.52 -23.97 -12.06
N GLY A 201 -0.19 -25.12 -11.45
CA GLY A 201 1.15 -25.66 -11.28
C GLY A 201 1.46 -26.07 -9.86
#